data_AF-A0A7D5RFF0-F1
#
_entry.id   AF-A0A7D5RFF0-F1
#
_cell.length_a   1.000
_cell.length_b   1.000
_cell.length_c   1.000
_cell.angle_alpha   90.00
_cell.angle_beta   90.00
_cell.angle_gamma   90.00
#
_symmetry.space_group_name_H-M   'P 1'
#
loop_
_entity.id
_entity.type
_entity.pdbx_description
1 polymer ?
#
loop_
_entity_poly.entity_id
_entity_poly.type
_entity_poly.pdbx_seq_one_letter_code
_entity_poly.pdbx_strand_id
1 'polypeptide(L)'
;MGYLGNHLATIITGIFAAVLTGLWPYFVDFAPILNFVFIMAVPITWFLTFTCWISQKSNDYMHKHASSHAQTEKKSLSNTQTIQTTTSGNQIGLSEIKQVQSELSAELNNLKESVKLKDGEIERLNQEISNLQTLVQIESLKTELANLKMLASKRK
;
A
#
# COMPACT_ATOMS: atom_id res chain seq x y z
N MET A 1 -20.72 9.87 12.96
CA MET A 1 -21.07 10.01 11.53
C MET A 1 -21.87 8.79 11.13
N GLY A 2 -22.91 8.94 10.29
CA GLY A 2 -23.90 7.90 10.02
C GLY A 2 -23.30 6.56 9.58
N TYR A 3 -24.02 5.46 9.80
CA TYR A 3 -23.59 4.08 9.59
C TYR A 3 -23.01 3.75 8.18
N LEU A 4 -23.15 4.67 7.21
CA LEU A 4 -22.61 4.57 5.84
C LEU A 4 -21.61 5.70 5.46
N GLY A 5 -21.12 6.45 6.45
CA GLY A 5 -20.59 7.81 6.31
C GLY A 5 -19.32 8.07 5.51
N ASN A 6 -18.57 7.05 5.05
CA ASN A 6 -17.45 7.23 4.12
C ASN A 6 -17.60 6.41 2.82
N HIS A 7 -18.62 5.55 2.72
CA HIS A 7 -18.80 4.64 1.58
C HIS A 7 -19.99 4.96 0.67
N LEU A 8 -20.76 6.00 0.99
CA LEU A 8 -21.98 6.38 0.26
C LEU A 8 -21.74 6.58 -1.24
N ALA A 9 -20.64 7.23 -1.63
CA ALA A 9 -20.34 7.51 -3.04
C ALA A 9 -20.00 6.24 -3.85
N THR A 10 -19.37 5.23 -3.22
CA THR A 10 -19.11 3.95 -3.90
C THR A 10 -20.37 3.12 -4.00
N ILE A 11 -21.20 3.14 -2.96
CA ILE A 11 -22.47 2.40 -2.93
C ILE A 11 -23.42 2.92 -4.00
N ILE A 12 -23.61 4.25 -4.10
CA ILE A 12 -24.51 4.83 -5.12
C ILE A 12 -24.00 4.55 -6.54
N THR A 13 -22.70 4.70 -6.79
CA THR A 13 -22.10 4.47 -8.11
C THR A 13 -22.11 2.98 -8.48
N GLY A 14 -21.89 2.09 -7.51
CA GLY A 14 -21.95 0.65 -7.71
C GLY A 14 -23.37 0.14 -7.98
N ILE A 15 -24.38 0.64 -7.26
CA ILE A 15 -25.79 0.32 -7.54
C ILE A 15 -26.17 0.81 -8.94
N PHE A 16 -25.77 2.03 -9.30
CA PHE A 16 -26.01 2.57 -10.63
C PHE A 16 -25.34 1.72 -11.73
N ALA A 17 -24.09 1.31 -11.55
CA ALA A 17 -23.39 0.41 -12.47
C ALA A 17 -24.08 -0.95 -12.61
N ALA A 18 -24.57 -1.51 -11.50
CA ALA A 18 -25.30 -2.78 -11.50
C ALA A 18 -26.64 -2.67 -12.24
N VAL A 19 -27.40 -1.59 -12.01
CA VAL A 19 -28.66 -1.32 -12.73
C VAL A 19 -28.37 -1.17 -14.22
N LEU A 20 -27.37 -0.38 -14.60
CA LEU A 20 -27.01 -0.17 -16.01
C LEU A 20 -26.58 -1.48 -16.69
N THR A 21 -25.84 -2.34 -15.98
CA THR A 21 -25.42 -3.65 -16.48
C THR A 21 -26.61 -4.62 -16.62
N GLY A 22 -27.53 -4.63 -15.65
CA GLY A 22 -28.72 -5.49 -15.68
C GLY A 22 -29.76 -5.06 -16.72
N LEU A 23 -29.78 -3.76 -17.05
CA LEU A 23 -30.68 -3.19 -18.04
C LEU A 23 -30.17 -3.40 -19.48
N TRP A 24 -28.87 -3.67 -19.66
CA TRP A 24 -28.25 -3.92 -20.95
C TRP A 24 -28.88 -5.04 -21.78
N PRO A 25 -29.10 -6.27 -21.29
CA PRO A 25 -29.71 -7.34 -22.09
C PRO A 25 -31.14 -7.00 -22.58
N TYR A 26 -31.86 -6.12 -21.87
CA TYR A 26 -33.19 -5.70 -22.28
C TYR A 26 -33.16 -4.68 -23.44
N PHE A 27 -32.16 -3.80 -23.46
CA PHE A 27 -32.01 -2.76 -24.50
C PHE A 27 -31.15 -3.18 -25.70
N VAL A 28 -30.52 -4.36 -25.64
CA VAL A 28 -29.61 -4.88 -26.66
C VAL A 28 -30.30 -5.06 -28.02
N ASP A 29 -31.58 -5.45 -28.00
CA ASP A 29 -32.37 -5.79 -29.19
C ASP A 29 -33.21 -4.62 -29.75
N PHE A 30 -33.28 -3.50 -29.04
CA PHE A 30 -34.10 -2.34 -29.47
C PHE A 30 -33.42 -1.47 -30.53
N ALA A 31 -32.11 -1.19 -30.39
CA ALA A 31 -31.37 -0.39 -31.35
C ALA A 31 -29.84 -0.61 -31.25
N PRO A 32 -29.12 -0.75 -32.39
CA PRO A 32 -27.66 -0.91 -32.40
C PRO A 32 -26.90 0.26 -31.75
N ILE A 33 -27.42 1.48 -31.85
CA ILE A 33 -26.83 2.67 -31.22
C ILE A 33 -26.84 2.57 -29.69
N LEU A 34 -27.88 1.95 -29.12
CA LEU A 34 -28.03 1.83 -27.68
C LEU A 34 -27.07 0.76 -27.13
N ASN A 35 -26.92 -0.35 -27.84
CA ASN A 35 -25.90 -1.38 -27.56
C ASN A 35 -24.48 -0.77 -27.50
N PHE A 36 -24.12 0.09 -28.47
CA PHE A 36 -22.83 0.79 -28.50
C PHE A 36 -22.65 1.74 -27.30
N VAL A 37 -23.71 2.41 -26.84
CA VAL A 37 -23.62 3.22 -25.61
C VAL A 37 -23.37 2.32 -24.40
N PHE A 38 -24.07 1.18 -24.28
CA PHE A 38 -23.89 0.25 -23.17
C PHE A 38 -22.50 -0.42 -23.17
N ILE A 39 -21.94 -0.81 -24.33
CA ILE A 39 -20.60 -1.44 -24.42
C ILE A 39 -19.49 -0.54 -23.85
N MET A 40 -19.65 0.79 -23.98
CA MET A 40 -18.70 1.78 -23.47
C MET A 40 -19.07 2.24 -22.05
N ALA A 41 -20.35 2.48 -21.78
CA ALA A 41 -20.80 3.02 -20.51
C ALA A 41 -20.63 2.03 -19.35
N VAL A 42 -20.92 0.74 -19.55
CA VAL A 42 -20.77 -0.28 -18.51
C VAL A 42 -19.34 -0.33 -17.95
N PRO A 43 -18.28 -0.50 -18.76
CA PRO A 43 -16.92 -0.53 -18.24
C PRO A 43 -16.47 0.80 -17.61
N ILE A 44 -16.88 1.95 -18.17
CA ILE A 44 -16.56 3.27 -17.59
C ILE A 44 -17.17 3.43 -16.19
N THR A 45 -18.41 2.98 -16.00
CA THR A 45 -19.13 3.10 -14.72
C THR A 45 -18.55 2.16 -13.65
N TRP A 46 -18.14 0.95 -14.05
CA TRP A 46 -17.40 0.03 -13.19
C TRP A 46 -16.02 0.56 -12.80
N PHE A 47 -15.30 1.17 -13.74
CA PHE A 47 -14.03 1.84 -13.46
C PHE A 47 -14.19 3.01 -12.48
N LEU A 48 -15.25 3.81 -12.63
CA LEU A 48 -15.55 4.91 -11.71
C LEU A 48 -15.90 4.39 -10.32
N THR A 49 -16.66 3.28 -10.22
CA THR A 49 -16.97 2.62 -8.95
C THR A 49 -15.68 2.18 -8.23
N PHE A 50 -14.75 1.58 -8.96
CA PHE A 50 -13.44 1.19 -8.41
C PHE A 50 -12.62 2.41 -7.95
N THR A 51 -12.65 3.48 -8.74
CA THR A 51 -11.96 4.75 -8.42
C THR A 51 -12.55 5.41 -7.16
N CYS A 52 -13.88 5.39 -6.99
CA CYS A 52 -14.54 5.85 -5.78
C CYS A 52 -14.17 4.99 -4.56
N TRP A 53 -14.04 3.67 -4.76
CA TRP A 53 -13.64 2.76 -3.69
C TRP A 53 -12.21 3.02 -3.20
N ILE A 54 -11.24 3.16 -4.11
CA ILE A 54 -9.84 3.44 -3.74
C ILE A 54 -9.69 4.82 -3.10
N SER A 55 -10.45 5.82 -3.57
CA SER A 55 -10.47 7.17 -2.99
C SER A 55 -10.93 7.15 -1.53
N GLN A 56 -11.99 6.40 -1.23
CA GLN A 56 -12.49 6.26 0.14
C GLN A 56 -11.52 5.47 1.01
N LYS A 57 -10.95 4.39 0.47
CA LYS A 57 -9.97 3.57 1.16
C LYS A 57 -8.74 4.40 1.56
N SER A 58 -8.26 5.28 0.68
CA SER A 58 -7.17 6.23 0.96
C SER A 58 -7.50 7.19 2.10
N ASN A 59 -8.71 7.78 2.10
CA ASN A 59 -9.15 8.68 3.15
C ASN A 59 -9.25 7.97 4.53
N ASP A 60 -9.70 6.71 4.55
CA ASP A 60 -9.76 5.92 5.77
C ASP A 60 -8.37 5.58 6.34
N TYR A 61 -7.35 5.41 5.49
CA TYR A 61 -5.96 5.23 5.95
C TYR A 61 -5.39 6.51 6.56
N MET A 62 -5.68 7.68 5.98
CA MET A 62 -5.24 8.96 6.53
C MET A 62 -5.96 9.28 7.85
N HIS A 63 -7.25 8.97 7.96
CA HIS A 63 -7.99 9.19 9.19
C HIS A 63 -7.67 8.17 10.28
N LYS A 64 -7.25 6.93 10.00
CA LYS A 64 -6.81 5.97 11.04
C LYS A 64 -5.50 6.35 11.74
N HIS A 65 -4.64 7.14 11.09
CA HIS A 65 -3.44 7.69 11.74
C HIS A 65 -3.66 9.08 12.36
N ALA A 66 -4.79 9.72 12.08
CA ALA A 66 -5.16 11.04 12.63
C ALA A 66 -6.37 11.01 13.60
N SER A 67 -7.08 9.88 13.74
CA SER A 67 -8.33 9.76 14.51
C SER A 67 -8.15 9.73 16.03
N SER A 68 -6.93 9.95 16.54
CA SER A 68 -6.76 10.32 17.96
C SER A 68 -6.97 11.82 18.19
N HIS A 69 -6.96 12.67 17.15
CA HIS A 69 -7.01 14.14 17.31
C HIS A 69 -8.06 14.90 16.48
N ALA A 70 -8.69 14.28 15.48
CA ALA A 70 -9.45 15.05 14.48
C ALA A 70 -10.99 14.93 14.52
N GLN A 71 -11.60 14.25 15.51
CA GLN A 71 -13.06 14.07 15.52
C GLN A 71 -13.85 15.26 16.11
N THR A 72 -13.19 16.33 16.57
CA THR A 72 -13.88 17.47 17.21
C THR A 72 -14.10 18.66 16.27
N GLU A 73 -13.31 18.84 15.20
CA GLU A 73 -13.32 20.14 14.48
C GLU A 73 -14.38 20.33 13.40
N LYS A 74 -15.02 19.27 12.87
CA LYS A 74 -15.93 19.44 11.71
C LYS A 74 -17.41 19.60 12.06
N LYS A 75 -17.74 19.88 13.32
CA LYS A 75 -19.13 20.12 13.74
C LYS A 75 -19.30 21.32 14.68
N SER A 76 -18.56 22.40 14.49
CA SER A 76 -18.92 23.69 15.11
C SER A 76 -18.28 24.87 14.39
N LEU A 77 -18.77 25.19 13.19
CA LEU A 77 -18.57 26.51 12.58
C LEU A 77 -19.72 27.46 12.95
N SER A 78 -20.34 27.24 14.11
CA SER A 78 -21.37 28.14 14.62
C SER A 78 -21.12 28.38 16.11
N ASN A 79 -20.89 29.64 16.43
CA ASN A 79 -20.86 30.21 17.77
C ASN A 79 -19.52 30.14 18.52
N THR A 80 -18.77 31.24 18.38
CA THR A 80 -18.28 32.10 19.48
C THR A 80 -17.28 31.52 20.48
N GLN A 81 -16.15 32.24 20.58
CA GLN A 81 -15.30 32.50 21.75
C GLN A 81 -15.42 31.50 22.92
N THR A 82 -14.30 30.93 23.35
CA THR A 82 -13.64 31.26 24.63
C THR A 82 -12.53 30.24 24.89
N ILE A 83 -11.33 30.75 25.14
CA ILE A 83 -10.24 30.01 25.76
C ILE A 83 -10.69 29.59 27.15
N GLN A 84 -10.92 28.30 27.39
CA GLN A 84 -10.93 27.75 28.74
C GLN A 84 -10.60 26.25 28.73
N THR A 85 -9.48 25.96 29.37
CA THR A 85 -9.05 24.66 29.85
C THR A 85 -10.16 24.03 30.70
N THR A 86 -10.75 22.92 30.24
CA THR A 86 -11.51 22.02 31.12
C THR A 86 -11.21 20.56 30.80
N THR A 87 -10.37 20.00 31.65
CA THR A 87 -10.33 18.60 32.08
C THR A 87 -11.74 18.02 32.30
N SER A 88 -12.01 16.82 31.75
CA SER A 88 -12.62 15.68 32.46
C SER A 88 -12.78 14.48 31.53
N GLY A 89 -12.10 13.36 31.83
CA GLY A 89 -12.46 12.06 31.25
C GLY A 89 -11.35 11.09 30.81
N ASN A 90 -10.11 11.21 31.30
CA ASN A 90 -9.27 10.07 31.69
C ASN A 90 -7.96 10.65 32.25
N GLN A 91 -7.75 10.48 33.54
CA GLN A 91 -6.40 10.63 34.09
C GLN A 91 -5.58 9.48 33.50
N ILE A 92 -4.93 9.72 32.36
CA ILE A 92 -3.85 8.86 31.91
C ILE A 92 -2.79 9.03 33.00
N GLY A 93 -2.71 8.05 33.91
CA GLY A 93 -1.76 8.10 35.00
C GLY A 93 -0.37 8.30 34.40
N LEU A 94 0.43 9.20 34.97
CA LEU A 94 1.83 9.42 34.56
C LEU A 94 2.61 8.08 34.46
N SER A 95 2.19 7.07 35.24
CA SER A 95 2.63 5.67 35.17
C SER A 95 2.40 4.98 33.83
N GLU A 96 1.25 5.18 33.18
CA GLU A 96 0.88 4.53 31.91
C GLU A 96 1.66 5.14 30.74
N ILE A 97 1.87 6.47 30.76
CA ILE A 97 2.75 7.15 29.79
C ILE A 97 4.20 6.66 29.93
N LYS A 98 4.68 6.48 31.16
CA LYS A 98 6.02 5.90 31.42
C LYS A 98 6.11 4.44 30.98
N GLN A 99 5.04 3.67 31.17
CA GLN A 99 4.98 2.28 30.72
C GLN A 99 5.06 2.19 29.19
N VAL A 100 4.24 2.96 28.48
CA VAL A 100 4.27 3.03 27.01
C VAL A 100 5.64 3.52 26.50
N GLN A 101 6.24 4.51 27.16
CA GLN A 101 7.59 4.96 26.81
C GLN A 101 8.65 3.85 26.99
N SER A 102 8.56 3.07 28.07
CA SER A 102 9.49 1.97 28.32
C SER A 102 9.31 0.82 27.32
N GLU A 103 8.07 0.53 26.92
CA GLU A 103 7.74 -0.50 25.93
C GLU A 103 8.21 -0.11 24.54
N LEU A 104 7.95 1.12 24.10
CA LEU A 104 8.49 1.65 22.84
C LEU A 104 10.02 1.68 22.84
N SER A 105 10.64 1.98 23.98
CA SER A 105 12.11 1.95 24.10
C SER A 105 12.64 0.52 24.00
N ALA A 106 11.94 -0.47 24.55
CA ALA A 106 12.32 -1.88 24.45
C ALA A 106 12.17 -2.39 23.01
N GLU A 107 11.05 -2.10 22.35
CA GLU A 107 10.82 -2.45 20.94
C GLU A 107 11.83 -1.80 20.01
N LEU A 108 12.16 -0.52 20.23
CA LEU A 108 13.16 0.18 19.43
C LEU A 108 14.55 -0.46 19.56
N ASN A 109 14.93 -0.87 20.77
CA ASN A 109 16.19 -1.56 21.00
C ASN A 109 16.20 -2.95 20.34
N ASN A 110 15.11 -3.71 20.44
CA ASN A 110 14.99 -5.01 19.80
C ASN A 110 15.04 -4.89 18.26
N LEU A 111 14.33 -3.92 17.69
CA LEU A 111 14.35 -3.66 16.25
C LEU A 111 15.75 -3.23 15.79
N LYS A 112 16.42 -2.38 16.57
CA LYS A 112 17.81 -1.96 16.30
C LYS A 112 18.80 -3.13 16.34
N GLU A 113 18.60 -4.08 17.24
CA GLU A 113 19.39 -5.32 17.28
C GLU A 113 19.11 -6.20 16.06
N SER A 114 17.83 -6.39 15.70
CA SER A 114 17.45 -7.17 14.52
C SER A 114 18.00 -6.57 13.23
N VAL A 115 18.04 -5.24 13.10
CA VAL A 115 18.63 -4.55 11.95
C VAL A 115 20.13 -4.80 11.89
N LYS A 116 20.86 -4.67 13.01
CA LYS A 116 22.30 -4.96 13.06
C LYS A 116 22.65 -6.39 12.65
N LEU A 117 21.85 -7.37 13.08
CA LEU A 117 22.04 -8.76 12.69
C LEU A 117 21.83 -8.97 11.19
N LYS A 118 20.79 -8.34 10.62
CA LYS A 118 20.50 -8.38 9.19
C LYS A 118 21.58 -7.69 8.36
N ASP A 119 22.12 -6.57 8.82
CA ASP A 119 23.23 -5.89 8.16
C ASP A 119 24.48 -6.80 8.07
N GLY A 120 24.79 -7.55 9.14
CA GLY A 120 25.87 -8.54 9.12
C GLY A 120 25.61 -9.72 8.18
N GLU A 121 24.36 -10.17 8.06
CA GLU A 121 23.96 -11.20 7.11
C GLU A 121 24.09 -10.73 5.65
N ILE A 122 23.72 -9.47 5.37
CA ILE A 122 23.89 -8.83 4.07
C ILE A 122 25.37 -8.77 3.68
N GLU A 123 26.26 -8.38 4.61
CA GLU A 123 27.70 -8.33 4.35
C GLU A 123 28.27 -9.71 4.03
N ARG A 124 27.88 -10.73 4.80
CA ARG A 124 28.30 -12.12 4.57
C ARG A 124 27.84 -12.64 3.22
N LEU A 125 26.57 -12.42 2.87
CA LEU A 125 26.02 -12.83 1.57
C LEU A 125 26.70 -12.10 0.40
N ASN A 126 27.00 -10.82 0.54
CA ASN A 126 27.72 -10.07 -0.49
C ASN A 126 29.14 -10.62 -0.72
N GLN A 127 29.83 -11.02 0.35
CA GLN A 127 31.13 -11.67 0.23
C GLN A 127 31.04 -13.04 -0.45
N GLU A 128 29.99 -13.82 -0.15
CA GLU A 128 29.74 -15.10 -0.81
C GLU A 128 29.46 -14.92 -2.31
N ILE A 129 28.62 -13.95 -2.70
CA ILE A 129 28.34 -13.61 -4.10
C ILE A 129 29.63 -13.22 -4.83
N SER A 130 30.46 -12.37 -4.22
CA SER A 130 31.74 -11.96 -4.80
C SER A 130 32.70 -13.14 -5.03
N ASN A 131 32.78 -14.06 -4.07
CA ASN A 131 33.58 -15.27 -4.21
C ASN A 131 33.05 -16.19 -5.34
N LEU A 132 31.74 -16.44 -5.38
CA LEU A 132 31.11 -17.24 -6.44
C LEU A 132 31.34 -16.62 -7.82
N GLN A 133 31.20 -15.30 -7.96
CA GLN A 133 31.47 -14.61 -9.22
C GLN A 133 32.95 -14.74 -9.65
N THR A 134 33.87 -14.75 -8.69
CA THR A 134 35.30 -14.96 -8.95
C THR A 134 35.57 -16.38 -9.45
N LEU A 135 34.93 -17.39 -8.84
CA LEU A 135 35.04 -18.78 -9.27
C LEU A 135 34.56 -18.98 -10.71
N VAL A 136 33.38 -18.44 -11.04
CA VAL A 136 32.79 -18.52 -12.39
C VAL A 136 33.73 -17.89 -13.44
N GLN A 137 34.35 -16.76 -13.13
CA GLN A 137 35.33 -16.12 -14.03
C GLN A 137 36.59 -16.98 -14.23
N ILE A 138 37.06 -17.67 -13.20
CA ILE A 138 38.21 -18.59 -13.33
C ILE A 138 37.84 -19.78 -14.23
N GLU A 139 36.62 -20.30 -14.11
CA GLU A 139 36.14 -21.41 -14.93
C GLU A 139 35.98 -21.02 -16.41
N SER A 140 35.46 -19.81 -16.68
CA SER A 140 35.37 -19.30 -18.04
C SER A 140 36.76 -19.07 -18.64
N LEU A 141 37.69 -18.44 -17.91
CA LEU A 141 39.07 -18.25 -18.35
C LEU A 141 39.80 -19.58 -18.62
N LYS A 142 39.58 -20.60 -17.78
CA LYS A 142 40.14 -21.94 -17.99
C LYS A 142 39.62 -22.58 -19.27
N THR A 143 38.34 -22.40 -19.56
CA THR A 143 37.70 -22.90 -20.78
C THR A 143 38.24 -22.19 -22.02
N GLU A 144 38.38 -20.87 -21.96
CA GLU A 144 38.98 -20.07 -23.04
C GLU A 144 40.44 -20.45 -23.29
N LEU A 145 41.24 -20.64 -22.24
CA LEU A 145 42.63 -21.07 -22.35
C LEU A 145 42.74 -22.48 -22.95
N ALA A 146 41.87 -23.41 -22.55
CA ALA A 146 41.82 -24.76 -23.14
C ALA A 146 41.47 -24.72 -24.64
N ASN A 147 40.52 -23.86 -25.03
CA ASN A 147 40.16 -23.65 -26.42
C ASN A 147 41.32 -23.03 -27.23
N LEU A 148 41.94 -21.97 -26.72
CA LEU A 148 43.12 -21.33 -27.34
C LEU A 148 44.28 -22.32 -27.51
N LYS A 149 44.55 -23.16 -26.50
CA LYS A 149 45.59 -24.21 -26.58
C LYS A 149 45.26 -25.26 -27.65
N MET A 150 44.01 -25.67 -27.78
CA MET A 150 43.56 -26.60 -28.82
C MET A 150 43.76 -25.99 -30.22
N LEU A 151 43.37 -24.73 -30.41
CA LEU A 151 43.56 -24.01 -31.67
C LEU A 151 45.05 -23.86 -32.02
N ALA A 152 45.89 -23.54 -31.04
CA ALA A 152 47.34 -23.46 -31.25
C ALA A 152 47.96 -24.83 -31.59
N SER A 153 47.50 -25.92 -30.96
CA SER A 153 47.97 -27.28 -31.25
C SER A 153 47.52 -27.79 -32.62
N LYS A 154 46.37 -27.33 -33.13
CA LYS A 154 45.86 -27.69 -34.47
C LYS A 154 46.58 -26.96 -35.61
N ARG A 155 47.33 -25.89 -35.29
CA ARG A 155 48.08 -25.07 -36.24
C ARG A 155 49.52 -25.54 -36.48
N LYS A 156 49.94 -26.62 -35.81
CA LYS A 156 51.23 -27.30 -35.96
C LYS A 156 51.04 -28.60 -36.70
#